data_AF-A0A6G3WWR3-F1
#
_entry.id   AF-A0A6G3WWR3-F1
#
_cell.length_a   1.000
_cell.length_b   1.000
_cell.length_c   1.000
_cell.angle_alpha   90.00
_cell.angle_beta   90.00
_cell.angle_gamma   90.00
#
_symmetry.space_group_name_H-M   'P 1'
#
loop_
_entity.id
_entity.type
_entity.pdbx_description
1 polymer ?
#
loop_
_entity_poly.entity_id
_entity_poly.type
_entity_poly.pdbx_seq_one_letter_code
_entity_poly.pdbx_strand_id
1 'polypeptide(L)'
;AQAANLIEAARAAGVPQFVQSSTSGVGAHRETPGWSEGRWAAMAPYFDTKQAILEQVRGAGFARWTVVKPAFFMENLPQLAPNGPEGGLATVIRPDTVLALVA
;
A
#
# COMPACT_ATOMS: atom_id res chain seq x y z
N ALA A 1 2.26 10.53 12.94
CA ALA A 1 1.69 10.57 14.31
C ALA A 1 0.68 9.44 14.56
N GLN A 2 -0.39 9.31 13.77
CA GLN A 2 -1.47 8.33 14.03
C GLN A 2 -0.98 6.89 14.24
N ALA A 3 -0.16 6.35 13.33
CA ALA A 3 0.33 4.97 13.43
C ALA A 3 1.18 4.74 14.70
N ALA A 4 2.12 5.63 14.99
CA ALA A 4 2.96 5.53 16.19
C ALA A 4 2.12 5.52 17.49
N ASN A 5 1.09 6.37 17.56
CA ASN A 5 0.21 6.42 18.73
C ASN A 5 -0.56 5.09 18.91
N LEU A 6 -1.06 4.50 17.83
CA LEU A 6 -1.78 3.22 17.89
C LEU A 6 -0.85 2.06 18.26
N ILE A 7 0.37 2.06 17.72
CA ILE A 7 1.39 1.05 18.04
C ILE A 7 1.75 1.11 19.53
N GLU A 8 2.08 2.29 20.06
CA GLU A 8 2.44 2.44 21.47
C GLU A 8 1.28 2.12 22.41
N ALA A 9 0.06 2.58 22.08
CA ALA A 9 -1.12 2.27 22.88
C ALA A 9 -1.41 0.76 22.91
N ALA A 10 -1.34 0.08 21.77
CA ALA A 10 -1.55 -1.37 21.70
C ALA A 10 -0.47 -2.14 22.47
N ARG A 11 0.79 -1.69 22.40
CA ARG A 11 1.89 -2.25 23.18
C ARG A 11 1.66 -2.07 24.68
N ALA A 12 1.32 -0.86 25.12
CA ALA A 12 1.05 -0.55 26.53
C ALA A 12 -0.14 -1.36 27.08
N ALA A 13 -1.15 -1.62 26.24
CA ALA A 13 -2.30 -2.45 26.58
C ALA A 13 -2.01 -3.97 26.55
N GLY A 14 -0.80 -4.40 26.17
CA GLY A 14 -0.44 -5.82 26.12
C GLY A 14 -1.16 -6.60 25.02
N VAL A 15 -1.49 -5.95 23.89
CA VAL A 15 -2.19 -6.61 22.77
C VAL A 15 -1.34 -7.79 22.24
N PRO A 16 -1.90 -9.01 22.19
CA PRO A 16 -1.12 -10.21 21.84
C PRO A 16 -0.90 -10.38 20.33
N GLN A 17 -1.68 -9.70 19.48
CA GLN A 17 -1.54 -9.71 18.03
C GLN A 17 -1.88 -8.33 17.45
N PHE A 18 -0.93 -7.74 16.72
CA PHE A 18 -1.13 -6.47 16.01
C PHE A 18 -1.27 -6.71 14.50
N VAL A 19 -2.33 -6.21 13.86
CA VAL A 19 -2.53 -6.32 12.41
C VAL A 19 -2.44 -4.95 11.78
N GLN A 20 -1.43 -4.74 10.93
CA GLN A 20 -1.23 -3.51 10.19
C GLN A 20 -1.71 -3.67 8.75
N SER A 21 -2.64 -2.82 8.33
CA SER A 21 -2.97 -2.67 6.90
C SER A 21 -2.00 -1.71 6.22
N SER A 22 -1.46 -2.11 5.08
CA SER A 22 -0.53 -1.34 4.25
C SER A 22 -1.02 -1.32 2.80
N THR A 23 -0.14 -1.44 1.80
CA THR A 23 -0.53 -1.60 0.40
C THR A 23 0.49 -2.44 -0.36
N SER A 24 0.08 -3.06 -1.46
CA SER A 24 0.94 -3.81 -2.37
C SER A 24 2.17 -2.97 -2.78
N GLY A 25 3.34 -3.60 -2.88
CA GLY A 25 4.60 -2.94 -3.25
C GLY A 25 5.36 -2.26 -2.11
N VAL A 26 4.74 -1.95 -0.96
CA VAL A 26 5.48 -1.38 0.19
C VAL A 26 6.58 -2.35 0.64
N GLY A 27 7.80 -1.85 0.84
CA GLY A 27 8.99 -2.64 1.17
C GLY A 27 9.80 -3.13 -0.04
N ALA A 28 9.23 -3.18 -1.24
CA ALA A 28 9.92 -3.50 -2.49
C ALA A 28 9.81 -2.38 -3.54
N HIS A 29 9.05 -1.32 -3.25
CA HIS A 29 8.72 -0.27 -4.22
C HIS A 29 9.95 0.42 -4.82
N ARG A 30 11.08 0.46 -4.11
CA ARG A 30 12.34 1.02 -4.61
C ARG A 30 12.98 0.22 -5.73
N GLU A 31 12.58 -1.04 -5.89
CA GLU A 31 13.00 -1.92 -7.00
C GLU A 31 12.19 -1.66 -8.28
N THR A 32 11.14 -0.83 -8.22
CA THR A 32 10.32 -0.48 -9.38
C THR A 32 11.15 0.30 -10.40
N PRO A 33 11.15 -0.09 -11.70
CA PRO A 33 11.86 0.66 -12.73
C PRO A 33 11.47 2.14 -12.75
N GLY A 34 12.48 3.02 -12.79
CA GLY A 34 12.29 4.47 -12.73
C GLY A 34 12.22 5.07 -11.33
N TRP A 35 12.31 4.27 -10.25
CA TRP A 35 12.27 4.80 -8.88
C TRP A 35 13.47 5.69 -8.57
N SER A 36 14.69 5.19 -8.81
CA SER A 36 15.95 5.93 -8.62
C SER A 36 16.05 7.17 -9.51
N GLU A 37 15.43 7.12 -10.68
CA GLU A 37 15.42 8.17 -11.70
C GLU A 37 14.36 9.25 -11.41
N GLY A 38 13.58 9.11 -10.32
CA GLY A 38 12.59 10.09 -9.91
C GLY A 38 11.27 10.03 -10.67
N ARG A 39 11.03 9.02 -11.52
CA ARG A 39 9.75 8.83 -12.24
C ARG A 39 8.57 8.74 -11.27
N TRP A 40 8.81 8.23 -10.07
CA TRP A 40 7.81 8.01 -9.03
C TRP A 40 7.88 9.02 -7.87
N ALA A 41 8.55 10.17 -8.06
CA ALA A 41 8.79 11.14 -6.98
C ALA A 41 7.50 11.57 -6.25
N ALA A 42 6.38 11.74 -6.97
CA ALA A 42 5.08 12.07 -6.37
C ALA A 42 4.52 10.98 -5.43
N MET A 43 4.92 9.72 -5.65
CA MET A 43 4.48 8.56 -4.85
C MET A 43 5.45 8.22 -3.71
N ALA A 44 6.68 8.76 -3.72
CA ALA A 44 7.69 8.45 -2.71
C ALA A 44 7.20 8.72 -1.28
N PRO A 45 6.64 9.90 -0.93
CA PRO A 45 6.16 10.15 0.43
C PRO A 45 5.10 9.15 0.92
N TYR A 46 4.23 8.70 0.01
CA TYR A 46 3.17 7.72 0.31
C TYR A 46 3.76 6.35 0.65
N PHE A 47 4.69 5.84 -0.17
CA PHE A 47 5.31 4.55 0.05
C PHE A 47 6.31 4.56 1.22
N ASP A 48 7.10 5.62 1.36
CA ASP A 48 8.06 5.77 2.45
C ASP A 48 7.34 5.84 3.81
N THR A 49 6.23 6.58 3.90
CA THR A 49 5.42 6.63 5.12
C THR A 49 4.91 5.23 5.50
N LYS A 50 4.37 4.47 4.53
CA LYS A 50 3.89 3.12 4.80
C LYS A 50 5.04 2.17 5.16
N GLN A 51 6.20 2.29 4.54
CA GLN A 51 7.38 1.48 4.88
C GLN A 51 7.86 1.78 6.31
N ALA A 52 7.97 3.05 6.70
CA ALA A 52 8.36 3.43 8.05
C ALA A 52 7.41 2.86 9.12
N ILE A 53 6.10 2.81 8.83
CA ILE A 53 5.12 2.18 9.73
C ILE A 53 5.36 0.66 9.83
N LEU A 54 5.69 -0.02 8.73
CA LEU A 54 6.01 -1.45 8.78
C LEU A 54 7.25 -1.73 9.63
N GLU A 55 8.27 -0.89 9.52
CA GLU A 55 9.49 -0.99 10.31
C GLU A 55 9.21 -0.75 11.80
N GLN A 56 8.35 0.22 12.13
CA GLN A 56 7.90 0.44 13.51
C GLN A 56 7.15 -0.76 14.08
N VAL A 57 6.19 -1.33 13.34
CA VAL A 57 5.45 -2.53 13.80
C VAL A 57 6.39 -3.72 14.04
N ARG A 58 7.37 -3.93 13.14
CA ARG A 58 8.39 -4.97 13.29
C ARG A 58 9.28 -4.77 14.51
N GLY A 59 9.60 -3.51 14.83
CA GLY A 59 10.44 -3.13 15.98
C GLY A 59 9.68 -2.95 17.30
N ALA A 60 8.34 -2.92 17.29
CA ALA A 60 7.53 -2.58 18.46
C ALA A 60 7.44 -3.68 19.54
N GLY A 61 7.96 -4.88 19.27
CA GLY A 61 8.02 -5.97 20.25
C GLY A 61 6.69 -6.67 20.54
N PHE A 62 5.71 -6.59 19.64
CA PHE A 62 4.50 -7.40 19.73
C PHE A 62 4.83 -8.90 19.70
N ALA A 63 4.14 -9.70 20.53
CA ALA A 63 4.30 -11.15 20.55
C ALA A 63 3.98 -11.79 19.18
N ARG A 64 2.98 -11.25 18.48
CA ARG A 64 2.66 -11.58 17.08
C ARG A 64 2.28 -10.31 16.34
N TRP A 65 2.65 -10.22 15.07
CA TRP A 65 2.17 -9.17 14.19
C TRP A 65 1.96 -9.71 12.78
N THR A 66 1.05 -9.07 12.05
CA THR A 66 0.74 -9.41 10.67
C THR A 66 0.58 -8.14 9.85
N VAL A 67 1.10 -8.14 8.63
CA VAL A 67 0.95 -7.04 7.69
C VAL A 67 0.13 -7.51 6.51
N VAL A 68 -0.98 -6.84 6.25
CA VAL A 68 -1.80 -7.09 5.05
C VAL A 68 -1.51 -5.99 4.03
N LYS A 69 -1.26 -6.37 2.78
CA LYS A 69 -0.91 -5.46 1.68
C LYS A 69 -1.92 -5.60 0.55
N PRO A 70 -3.12 -5.03 0.68
CA PRO A 70 -4.10 -5.08 -0.40
C PRO A 70 -3.55 -4.46 -1.69
N ALA A 71 -3.96 -5.01 -2.82
CA ALA A 71 -3.73 -4.43 -4.14
C ALA A 71 -4.84 -3.41 -4.48
N PHE A 72 -5.01 -3.08 -5.76
CA PHE A 72 -6.04 -2.12 -6.16
C PHE A 72 -7.45 -2.70 -5.95
N PHE A 73 -8.33 -1.95 -5.28
CA PHE A 73 -9.69 -2.40 -4.98
C PHE A 73 -10.56 -2.42 -6.23
N MET A 74 -11.30 -3.51 -6.44
CA MET A 74 -12.20 -3.68 -7.58
C MET A 74 -13.33 -2.63 -7.56
N GLU A 75 -13.72 -2.17 -6.39
CA GLU A 75 -14.70 -1.10 -6.17
C GLU A 75 -14.25 0.24 -6.75
N ASN A 76 -12.95 0.42 -7.00
CA ASN A 76 -12.41 1.62 -7.63
C ASN A 76 -12.43 1.53 -9.17
N LEU A 77 -12.77 0.39 -9.77
CA LEU A 77 -12.84 0.25 -11.24
C LEU A 77 -13.79 1.26 -11.91
N PRO A 78 -14.95 1.63 -11.34
CA PRO A 78 -15.82 2.67 -11.92
C PRO A 78 -15.18 4.07 -11.96
N GLN A 79 -14.11 4.32 -11.18
CA GLN A 79 -13.34 5.57 -11.26
C GLN A 79 -12.45 5.61 -12.51
N LEU A 80 -12.17 4.45 -13.11
CA LEU A 80 -11.63 4.37 -14.47
C LEU A 80 -12.81 4.64 -15.40
N ALA A 81 -12.71 5.70 -16.22
CA ALA A 81 -13.87 6.21 -16.94
C ALA A 81 -14.51 5.10 -17.81
N PRO A 82 -15.76 4.68 -17.53
CA PRO A 82 -16.42 3.65 -18.33
C PRO A 82 -16.70 4.21 -19.73
N ASN A 83 -16.69 3.34 -20.74
CA ASN A 83 -16.88 3.72 -22.15
C ASN A 83 -15.85 4.74 -22.63
N GLY A 84 -14.56 4.44 -22.43
CA GLY A 84 -13.50 5.06 -23.21
C GLY A 84 -13.80 5.01 -24.71
N PRO A 85 -13.04 5.73 -25.55
CA PRO A 85 -13.38 5.98 -26.96
C PRO A 85 -13.78 4.74 -27.79
N GLU A 86 -13.31 3.56 -27.41
CA GLU A 86 -13.57 2.27 -28.06
C GLU A 86 -14.46 1.30 -27.24
N GLY A 87 -15.18 1.78 -26.22
CA GLY A 87 -16.08 0.97 -25.39
C GLY A 87 -15.42 0.23 -24.21
N GLY A 88 -14.12 0.46 -23.95
CA GLY A 88 -13.39 -0.07 -22.79
C GLY A 88 -13.34 0.89 -21.60
N LEU A 89 -12.42 0.66 -20.66
CA LEU A 89 -12.09 1.65 -19.62
C LEU A 89 -11.15 2.71 -20.20
N ALA A 90 -11.48 3.99 -20.05
CA ALA A 90 -10.54 5.08 -20.29
C ALA A 90 -9.56 5.15 -19.10
N THR A 91 -8.34 4.70 -19.36
CA THR A 91 -7.27 4.57 -18.37
C THR A 91 -5.91 4.89 -18.99
N VAL A 92 -4.91 5.19 -18.16
CA VAL A 92 -3.50 5.34 -18.58
C VAL A 92 -2.75 3.99 -18.61
N ILE A 93 -3.46 2.90 -18.36
CA ILE A 93 -2.95 1.54 -18.27
C ILE A 93 -3.10 0.86 -19.63
N ARG A 94 -2.07 0.14 -20.10
CA ARG A 94 -2.15 -0.56 -21.40
C ARG A 94 -3.09 -1.78 -21.30
N PRO A 95 -3.78 -2.17 -22.38
CA PRO A 95 -4.74 -3.29 -22.36
C PRO A 95 -4.16 -4.63 -21.89
N ASP A 96 -2.87 -4.86 -22.11
CA ASP A 96 -2.13 -6.08 -21.75
C ASP A 96 -1.49 -6.02 -20.35
N THR A 97 -1.67 -4.91 -19.62
CA THR A 97 -1.11 -4.78 -18.28
C THR A 97 -1.88 -5.64 -17.29
N VAL A 98 -1.21 -6.61 -16.69
CA VAL A 98 -1.77 -7.41 -15.59
C VAL A 98 -1.84 -6.56 -14.33
N LEU A 99 -3.06 -6.35 -13.84
CA LEU A 99 -3.32 -5.63 -12.59
C LEU A 99 -3.61 -6.60 -11.45
N ALA A 100 -2.92 -6.41 -10.33
CA ALA A 100 -3.30 -7.08 -9.09
C ALA A 100 -4.53 -6.38 -8.52
N LEU A 101 -5.62 -7.14 -8.34
CA LEU A 101 -6.90 -6.66 -7.82
C LEU A 101 -7.28 -7.40 -6.55
N VAL A 102 -8.07 -6.76 -5.69
CA VAL A 102 -8.71 -7.39 -4.53
C VAL A 102 -10.15 -6.88 -4.39
N ALA A 103 -11.06 -7.76 -3.98
CA ALA A 103 -12.47 -7.50 -3.69
C ALA A 103 -12.75 -7.63 -2.19
#